data_AF-A0A935N244-F1
#
_entry.id   AF-A0A935N244-F1
#
_cell.length_a   1.000
_cell.length_b   1.000
_cell.length_c   1.000
_cell.angle_alpha   90.00
_cell.angle_beta   90.00
_cell.angle_gamma   90.00
#
_symmetry.space_group_name_H-M   'P 1'
#
loop_
_entity.id
_entity.type
_entity.pdbx_description
1 polymer ?
#
loop_
_entity_poly.entity_id
_entity_poly.type
_entity_poly.pdbx_seq_one_letter_code
_entity_poly.pdbx_strand_id
1 'polypeptide(L)'
;MTPENLGSLQTQREGNRRLAATKLLNGDIDPPRRRQASVDIIRSEATYKPNALPCIRYPNRKDVLRYLGYRHITGVKQWDSLSKAKYLAQLRDDFYASDSHARQLKALANDIGSKPAYVGKLLTALALYNRAENQKFFKLGIHQEDIEFSYLTTALNYNPIIEWLGLESGSDHDMPKLNEERLRLAFSWMFAKDQNGRTVLGESRNLRELACIVESEDATQVLIDTGRIDEAFLYTDGPQAALQRAMEDAPSKLLTIWNMLPKTRPLTEEHGSMAQTLFEDAKDIRNYIREKMDEG
;
A
#
# COMPACT_ATOMS: atom_id res chain seq x y z
N MET A 1 39.51 39.17 -16.11
CA MET A 1 39.18 38.26 -17.22
C MET A 1 40.22 37.16 -17.21
N THR A 2 39.94 35.89 -16.98
CA THR A 2 38.71 35.11 -17.22
C THR A 2 38.44 34.10 -16.08
N PRO A 3 37.17 33.79 -15.79
CA PRO A 3 36.75 32.71 -14.91
C PRO A 3 36.40 31.46 -15.74
N GLU A 4 37.33 30.53 -15.92
CA GLU A 4 37.08 29.22 -16.54
C GLU A 4 37.82 28.14 -15.76
N ASN A 5 37.21 27.65 -14.67
CA ASN A 5 37.48 26.30 -14.11
C ASN A 5 36.57 25.96 -12.91
N LEU A 6 35.33 26.45 -12.90
CA LEU A 6 34.27 25.84 -12.11
C LEU A 6 33.60 24.79 -13.01
N GLY A 7 34.13 23.56 -12.99
CA GLY A 7 33.55 22.43 -13.69
C GLY A 7 32.05 22.34 -13.37
N SER A 8 31.20 22.49 -14.37
CA SER A 8 29.76 22.43 -14.19
C SER A 8 29.40 21.06 -13.61
N LEU A 9 28.88 21.04 -12.39
CA LEU A 9 28.42 19.82 -11.72
C LEU A 9 27.32 19.18 -12.57
N GLN A 10 27.63 18.10 -13.28
CA GLN A 10 26.65 17.35 -14.06
C GLN A 10 25.99 16.31 -13.18
N THR A 11 24.66 16.37 -13.06
CA THR A 11 23.91 15.37 -12.30
C THR A 11 23.56 14.19 -13.20
N GLN A 12 24.06 13.00 -12.85
CA GLN A 12 23.65 11.77 -13.53
C GLN A 12 22.16 11.48 -13.28
N ARG A 13 21.42 11.22 -14.36
CA ARG A 13 20.01 10.78 -14.29
C ARG A 13 19.81 9.30 -14.60
N GLU A 14 20.67 8.74 -15.46
CA GLU A 14 20.58 7.34 -15.84
C GLU A 14 21.95 6.70 -16.07
N GLY A 15 22.02 5.38 -15.93
CA GLY A 15 23.25 4.61 -16.05
C GLY A 15 24.03 4.50 -14.75
N ASN A 16 23.39 4.66 -13.58
CA ASN A 16 24.06 4.70 -12.26
C ASN A 16 24.98 3.49 -12.06
N ARG A 17 24.55 2.30 -12.52
CA ARG A 17 25.37 1.08 -12.47
C ARG A 17 26.62 1.17 -13.33
N ARG A 18 26.55 1.74 -14.53
CA ARG A 18 27.70 1.94 -15.43
C ARG A 18 28.67 2.97 -14.86
N LEU A 19 28.15 4.08 -14.32
CA LEU A 19 28.99 5.08 -13.66
C LEU A 19 29.66 4.49 -12.42
N ALA A 20 28.89 3.82 -11.55
CA ALA A 20 29.43 3.16 -10.36
C ALA A 20 30.49 2.11 -10.71
N ALA A 21 30.23 1.26 -11.72
CA ALA A 21 31.21 0.28 -12.18
C ALA A 21 32.49 0.94 -12.70
N THR A 22 32.38 2.05 -13.44
CA THR A 22 33.54 2.79 -13.96
C THR A 22 34.32 3.45 -12.83
N LYS A 23 33.65 4.11 -11.88
CA LYS A 23 34.27 4.69 -10.69
C LYS A 23 34.95 3.63 -9.83
N LEU A 24 34.30 2.49 -9.62
CA LEU A 24 34.90 1.34 -8.95
C LEU A 24 36.12 0.84 -9.72
N LEU A 25 36.06 0.72 -11.04
CA LEU A 25 37.19 0.25 -11.85
C LEU A 25 38.39 1.22 -11.81
N ASN A 26 38.13 2.52 -11.76
CA ASN A 26 39.15 3.57 -11.73
C ASN A 26 39.71 3.87 -10.34
N GLY A 27 39.06 3.42 -9.27
CA GLY A 27 39.49 3.75 -7.90
C GLY A 27 38.87 5.02 -7.33
N ASP A 28 37.89 5.63 -8.02
CA ASP A 28 37.25 6.87 -7.57
C ASP A 28 36.31 6.67 -6.38
N ILE A 29 35.83 5.44 -6.19
CA ILE A 29 35.01 5.03 -5.04
C ILE A 29 35.45 3.64 -4.56
N ASP A 30 35.28 3.41 -3.27
CA ASP A 30 35.58 2.12 -2.65
C ASP A 30 34.39 1.16 -2.75
N PRO A 31 34.65 -0.14 -3.02
CA PRO A 31 33.63 -1.16 -2.94
C PRO A 31 33.24 -1.43 -1.48
N PRO A 32 32.04 -1.98 -1.23
CA PRO A 32 31.70 -2.54 0.08
C PRO A 32 32.72 -3.62 0.48
N ARG A 33 33.10 -3.69 1.77
CA ARG A 33 34.11 -4.65 2.29
C ARG A 33 33.94 -6.08 1.76
N ARG A 34 32.70 -6.57 1.66
CA ARG A 34 32.37 -7.93 1.18
C ARG A 34 32.74 -8.18 -0.30
N ARG A 35 32.97 -7.13 -1.09
CA ARG A 35 33.28 -7.19 -2.53
C ARG A 35 34.69 -6.69 -2.86
N GLN A 36 35.48 -6.30 -1.86
CA GLN A 36 36.81 -5.71 -2.04
C GLN A 36 37.73 -6.58 -2.90
N ALA A 37 37.94 -7.83 -2.49
CA ALA A 37 38.82 -8.76 -3.21
C ALA A 37 38.41 -8.98 -4.67
N SER A 38 37.10 -9.10 -4.93
CA SER A 38 36.59 -9.28 -6.30
C SER A 38 36.83 -8.04 -7.17
N VAL A 39 36.67 -6.85 -6.60
CA VAL A 39 36.88 -5.60 -7.33
C VAL A 39 38.37 -5.37 -7.56
N ASP A 40 39.24 -5.71 -6.61
CA ASP A 40 40.69 -5.59 -6.75
C ASP A 40 41.24 -6.52 -7.85
N ILE A 41 40.73 -7.76 -7.94
CA ILE A 41 41.05 -8.67 -9.04
C ILE A 41 40.66 -8.04 -10.38
N ILE A 42 39.41 -7.58 -10.53
CA ILE A 42 38.92 -6.94 -11.76
C ILE A 42 39.77 -5.71 -12.11
N ARG A 43 40.17 -4.90 -11.11
CA ARG A 43 41.04 -3.73 -11.31
C ARG A 43 42.43 -4.13 -11.81
N SER A 44 42.99 -5.24 -11.33
CA SER A 44 44.31 -5.72 -11.75
C SER A 44 44.31 -6.36 -13.13
N GLU A 45 43.22 -7.06 -13.48
CA GLU A 45 43.09 -7.77 -14.75
C GLU A 45 42.60 -6.87 -15.90
N ALA A 46 41.98 -5.73 -15.58
CA ALA A 46 41.45 -4.81 -16.57
C ALA A 46 42.56 -4.20 -17.42
N THR A 47 42.61 -4.60 -18.70
CA THR A 47 43.54 -4.06 -19.71
C THR A 47 43.24 -2.59 -20.06
N TYR A 48 41.97 -2.16 -19.91
CA TYR A 48 41.55 -0.80 -20.19
C TYR A 48 40.65 -0.25 -19.08
N LYS A 49 40.94 0.98 -18.65
CA LYS A 49 40.20 1.70 -17.61
C LYS A 49 39.71 3.03 -18.21
N PRO A 50 38.40 3.18 -18.49
CA PRO A 50 37.88 4.35 -19.16
C PRO A 50 37.86 5.58 -18.23
N ASN A 51 38.55 6.64 -18.64
CA ASN A 51 38.53 7.94 -17.94
C ASN A 51 37.40 8.86 -18.39
N ALA A 52 36.70 8.50 -19.46
CA ALA A 52 35.53 9.22 -19.97
C ALA A 52 34.45 8.23 -20.38
N LEU A 53 33.19 8.59 -20.11
CA LEU A 53 32.04 7.82 -20.56
C LEU A 53 31.26 8.62 -21.60
N PRO A 54 30.86 8.00 -22.73
CA PRO A 54 29.94 8.64 -23.65
C PRO A 54 28.63 8.90 -22.93
N CYS A 55 28.20 10.15 -22.93
CA CYS A 55 26.98 10.59 -22.28
C CYS A 55 26.18 11.50 -23.21
N ILE A 56 24.86 11.39 -23.13
CA ILE A 56 23.96 12.35 -23.74
C ILE A 56 23.75 13.46 -22.72
N ARG A 57 24.11 14.69 -23.09
CA ARG A 57 23.97 15.87 -22.24
C ARG A 57 22.68 16.57 -22.61
N TYR A 58 21.86 16.80 -21.59
CA TYR A 58 20.65 17.61 -21.71
C TYR A 58 20.89 18.93 -20.99
N PRO A 59 20.53 20.07 -21.62
CA PRO A 59 20.76 21.37 -21.02
C PRO A 59 19.87 21.60 -19.79
N ASN A 60 18.64 21.09 -19.80
CA ASN A 60 17.72 21.19 -18.66
C ASN A 60 17.30 19.82 -18.14
N ARG A 61 17.03 19.75 -16.83
CA ARG A 61 16.45 18.54 -16.18
C ARG A 61 15.17 18.09 -16.87
N LYS A 62 14.32 19.05 -17.25
CA LYS A 62 13.01 18.81 -17.87
C LYS A 62 13.11 18.03 -19.19
N ASP A 63 14.16 18.29 -19.97
CA ASP A 63 14.38 17.65 -21.28
C ASP A 63 14.67 16.14 -21.15
N VAL A 64 15.17 15.70 -20.00
CA VAL A 64 15.45 14.29 -19.70
C VAL A 64 14.18 13.50 -19.35
N LEU A 65 13.17 14.16 -18.76
CA LEU A 65 12.02 13.47 -18.17
C LEU A 65 11.23 12.64 -19.19
N ARG A 66 10.91 13.21 -20.35
CA ARG A 66 10.18 12.50 -21.42
C ARG A 66 10.95 11.28 -21.93
N TYR A 67 12.27 11.39 -22.05
CA TYR A 67 13.14 10.28 -22.43
C TYR A 67 13.13 9.16 -21.38
N LEU A 68 13.21 9.51 -20.09
CA LEU A 68 13.13 8.53 -18.99
C LEU A 68 11.80 7.79 -19.00
N GLY A 69 10.69 8.52 -19.17
CA GLY A 69 9.36 7.92 -19.26
C GLY A 69 9.26 6.89 -20.37
N TYR A 70 9.65 7.25 -21.60
CA TYR A 70 9.61 6.32 -22.72
C TYR A 70 10.33 5.00 -22.40
N ARG A 71 11.54 5.06 -21.84
CA ARG A 71 12.34 3.88 -21.52
C ARG A 71 11.73 3.03 -20.41
N HIS A 72 11.22 3.63 -19.34
CA HIS A 72 10.72 2.90 -18.17
C HIS A 72 9.24 2.52 -18.27
N ILE A 73 8.51 3.08 -19.23
CA ILE A 73 7.13 2.66 -19.54
C ILE A 73 7.16 1.52 -20.55
N THR A 74 8.01 1.60 -21.59
CA THR A 74 8.03 0.62 -22.70
C THR A 74 9.15 -0.42 -22.60
N GLY A 75 10.16 -0.19 -21.75
CA GLY A 75 11.34 -1.05 -21.66
C GLY A 75 11.18 -2.27 -20.76
N VAL A 76 12.19 -3.14 -20.81
CA VAL A 76 12.29 -4.41 -20.07
C VAL A 76 12.37 -4.27 -18.54
N LYS A 77 12.72 -3.09 -18.02
CA LYS A 77 12.67 -2.77 -16.59
C LYS A 77 11.67 -1.66 -16.34
N GLN A 78 10.41 -2.07 -16.28
CA GLN A 78 9.30 -1.19 -16.00
C GLN A 78 9.43 -0.59 -14.60
N TRP A 79 9.00 0.66 -14.45
CA TRP A 79 8.85 1.25 -13.11
C TRP A 79 7.77 0.51 -12.31
N ASP A 80 8.00 0.39 -11.01
CA ASP A 80 6.94 0.05 -10.08
C ASP A 80 5.87 1.15 -10.05
N SER A 81 4.70 0.83 -9.47
CA SER A 81 3.56 1.72 -9.46
C SER A 81 3.84 3.05 -8.74
N LEU A 82 4.60 3.03 -7.65
CA LEU A 82 4.98 4.23 -6.90
C LEU A 82 5.91 5.14 -7.71
N SER A 83 6.95 4.58 -8.33
CA SER A 83 7.89 5.32 -9.18
C SER A 83 7.18 5.92 -10.39
N LYS A 84 6.24 5.16 -10.99
CA LYS A 84 5.40 5.65 -12.08
C LYS A 84 4.51 6.81 -11.63
N ALA A 85 3.90 6.73 -10.45
CA ALA A 85 3.09 7.81 -9.91
C ALA A 85 3.95 9.06 -9.63
N LYS A 86 5.13 8.90 -9.01
CA LYS A 86 6.09 10.00 -8.77
C LYS A 86 6.53 10.67 -10.08
N TYR A 87 6.79 9.87 -11.11
CA TYR A 87 7.10 10.38 -12.44
C TYR A 87 5.96 11.19 -13.04
N LEU A 88 4.72 10.69 -12.96
CA LEU A 88 3.54 11.40 -13.46
C LEU A 88 3.31 12.73 -12.74
N ALA A 89 3.51 12.77 -11.42
CA ALA A 89 3.44 14.01 -10.65
C ALA A 89 4.51 15.01 -11.10
N GLN A 90 5.76 14.57 -11.31
CA GLN A 90 6.81 15.43 -11.84
C GLN A 90 6.48 15.95 -13.25
N LEU A 91 5.94 15.11 -14.14
CA LEU A 91 5.51 15.56 -15.46
C LEU A 91 4.40 16.60 -15.38
N ARG A 92 3.40 16.38 -14.50
CA ARG A 92 2.30 17.31 -14.27
C ARG A 92 2.85 18.67 -13.89
N ASP A 93 3.71 18.71 -12.87
CA ASP A 93 4.21 19.95 -12.29
C ASP A 93 5.15 20.68 -13.25
N ASP A 94 5.99 19.95 -14.00
CA ASP A 94 6.96 20.58 -14.90
C ASP A 94 6.33 21.03 -16.22
N PHE A 95 5.39 20.27 -16.80
CA PHE A 95 4.89 20.48 -18.16
C PHE A 95 3.45 20.99 -18.23
N TYR A 96 2.62 20.69 -17.23
CA TYR A 96 1.17 20.87 -17.29
C TYR A 96 0.62 21.66 -16.10
N ALA A 97 1.47 22.29 -15.27
CA ALA A 97 1.03 22.99 -14.06
C ALA A 97 0.00 24.11 -14.31
N SER A 98 0.05 24.76 -15.47
CA SER A 98 -0.89 25.82 -15.87
C SER A 98 -2.20 25.30 -16.48
N ASP A 99 -2.28 23.99 -16.77
CA ASP A 99 -3.48 23.40 -17.37
C ASP A 99 -4.55 23.12 -16.31
N SER A 100 -5.81 23.08 -16.74
CA SER A 100 -6.89 22.60 -15.88
C SER A 100 -6.69 21.12 -15.54
N HIS A 101 -7.19 20.69 -14.37
CA HIS A 101 -7.08 19.31 -13.89
C HIS A 101 -7.45 18.26 -14.97
N ALA A 102 -8.58 18.44 -15.66
CA ALA A 102 -9.01 17.53 -16.73
C ALA A 102 -8.02 17.47 -17.91
N ARG A 103 -7.39 18.59 -18.27
CA ARG A 103 -6.37 18.63 -19.33
C ARG A 103 -5.06 17.99 -18.85
N GLN A 104 -4.64 18.23 -17.61
CA GLN A 104 -3.47 17.59 -17.02
C GLN A 104 -3.59 16.06 -17.09
N LEU A 105 -4.71 15.50 -16.60
CA LEU A 105 -4.92 14.04 -16.64
C LEU A 105 -4.94 13.49 -18.07
N LYS A 106 -5.53 14.22 -19.02
CA LYS A 106 -5.57 13.82 -20.43
C LYS A 106 -4.18 13.84 -21.07
N ALA A 107 -3.40 14.89 -20.85
CA ALA A 107 -2.05 15.02 -21.40
C ALA A 107 -1.11 13.93 -20.86
N LEU A 108 -1.12 13.73 -19.55
CA LEU A 108 -0.35 12.68 -18.88
C LEU A 108 -0.75 11.29 -19.34
N ALA A 109 -2.05 11.03 -19.52
CA ALA A 109 -2.55 9.77 -20.02
C ALA A 109 -2.03 9.48 -21.44
N ASN A 110 -1.98 10.50 -22.30
CA ASN A 110 -1.38 10.37 -23.64
C ASN A 110 0.12 10.10 -23.58
N ASP A 111 0.86 10.78 -22.70
CA ASP A 111 2.31 10.59 -22.53
C ASP A 111 2.69 9.16 -22.16
N ILE A 112 1.80 8.43 -21.47
CA ILE A 112 2.05 7.06 -21.01
C ILE A 112 1.20 5.99 -21.70
N GLY A 113 0.38 6.37 -22.69
CA GLY A 113 -0.54 5.47 -23.39
C GLY A 113 -1.57 4.80 -22.47
N SER A 114 -2.21 5.58 -21.58
CA SER A 114 -3.19 5.08 -20.61
C SER A 114 -4.49 5.89 -20.62
N LYS A 115 -5.39 5.60 -19.68
CA LYS A 115 -6.66 6.31 -19.49
C LYS A 115 -6.50 7.43 -18.45
N PRO A 116 -7.14 8.61 -18.63
CA PRO A 116 -7.10 9.70 -17.66
C PRO A 116 -7.51 9.28 -16.24
N ALA A 117 -8.55 8.44 -16.10
CA ALA A 117 -9.01 7.94 -14.80
C ALA A 117 -7.94 7.09 -14.07
N TYR A 118 -7.11 6.35 -14.82
CA TYR A 118 -6.01 5.59 -14.23
C TYR A 118 -4.88 6.51 -13.75
N VAL A 119 -4.55 7.55 -14.53
CA VAL A 119 -3.58 8.58 -14.13
C VAL A 119 -4.05 9.31 -12.88
N GLY A 120 -5.31 9.76 -12.85
CA GLY A 120 -5.90 10.41 -11.69
C GLY A 120 -5.76 9.56 -10.44
N LYS A 121 -6.09 8.27 -10.53
CA LYS A 121 -5.92 7.30 -9.45
C LYS A 121 -4.49 7.14 -8.95
N LEU A 122 -3.51 7.08 -9.84
CA LEU A 122 -2.10 7.03 -9.46
C LEU A 122 -1.68 8.30 -8.71
N LEU A 123 -2.12 9.47 -9.18
CA LEU A 123 -1.83 10.74 -8.53
C LEU A 123 -2.51 10.86 -7.17
N THR A 124 -3.76 10.41 -7.03
CA THR A 124 -4.48 10.38 -5.75
C THR A 124 -3.82 9.43 -4.76
N ALA A 125 -3.48 8.21 -5.18
CA ALA A 125 -2.75 7.25 -4.34
C ALA A 125 -1.39 7.81 -3.88
N LEU A 126 -0.66 8.50 -4.77
CA LEU A 126 0.58 9.18 -4.42
C LEU A 126 0.35 10.32 -3.43
N ALA A 127 -0.72 11.10 -3.60
CA ALA A 127 -1.05 12.19 -2.71
C ALA A 127 -1.36 11.67 -1.29
N LEU A 128 -2.14 10.59 -1.16
CA LEU A 128 -2.39 9.90 0.11
C LEU A 128 -1.09 9.35 0.73
N TYR A 129 -0.25 8.69 -0.07
CA TYR A 129 1.08 8.22 0.35
C TYR A 129 1.94 9.37 0.90
N ASN A 130 2.05 10.47 0.15
CA ASN A 130 2.85 11.63 0.56
C ASN A 130 2.28 12.29 1.82
N ARG A 131 0.95 12.34 1.96
CA ARG A 131 0.30 12.86 3.18
C ARG A 131 0.68 12.04 4.40
N ALA A 132 0.62 10.71 4.29
CA ALA A 132 1.04 9.82 5.36
C ALA A 132 2.55 9.91 5.63
N GLU A 133 3.39 9.93 4.60
CA GLU A 133 4.85 10.04 4.71
C GLU A 133 5.28 11.34 5.41
N ASN A 134 4.66 12.47 5.06
CA ASN A 134 4.91 13.77 5.70
C ASN A 134 4.54 13.77 7.19
N GLN A 135 3.62 12.90 7.60
CA GLN A 135 3.24 12.68 9.00
C GLN A 135 4.00 11.50 9.64
N LYS A 136 5.09 11.02 9.01
CA LYS A 136 5.89 9.87 9.45
C LYS A 136 5.02 8.61 9.62
N PHE A 137 4.14 8.37 8.65
CA PHE A 137 3.13 7.31 8.66
C PHE A 137 2.36 7.25 9.99
N PHE A 138 1.98 8.43 10.49
CA PHE A 138 1.22 8.61 11.73
C PHE A 138 1.86 7.98 12.98
N LYS A 139 3.18 7.74 12.97
CA LYS A 139 3.93 7.07 14.04
C LYS A 139 3.44 5.63 14.32
N LEU A 140 2.88 4.96 13.32
CA LEU A 140 2.37 3.59 13.43
C LEU A 140 3.46 2.51 13.30
N GLY A 141 4.74 2.89 13.31
CA GLY A 141 5.84 1.95 13.07
C GLY A 141 5.91 1.41 11.63
N ILE A 142 5.26 2.08 10.68
CA ILE A 142 5.27 1.74 9.26
C ILE A 142 6.49 2.37 8.58
N HIS A 143 7.20 1.59 7.78
CA HIS A 143 8.29 2.04 6.91
C HIS A 143 7.87 2.04 5.44
N GLN A 144 8.64 2.70 4.57
CA GLN A 144 8.29 2.81 3.15
C GLN A 144 8.22 1.42 2.46
N GLU A 145 9.11 0.52 2.86
CA GLU A 145 9.18 -0.87 2.41
C GLU A 145 7.99 -1.73 2.83
N ASP A 146 7.22 -1.30 3.84
CA ASP A 146 5.99 -1.98 4.26
C ASP A 146 4.78 -1.60 3.38
N ILE A 147 4.90 -0.51 2.60
CA ILE A 147 3.80 0.00 1.78
C ILE A 147 3.76 -0.70 0.42
N GLU A 148 2.82 -1.63 0.29
CA GLU A 148 2.42 -2.14 -1.01
C GLU A 148 1.52 -1.10 -1.73
N PHE A 149 2.14 -0.21 -2.53
CA PHE A 149 1.45 0.92 -3.15
C PHE A 149 0.22 0.52 -4.00
N SER A 150 0.21 -0.71 -4.53
CA SER A 150 -0.94 -1.23 -5.25
C SER A 150 -2.21 -1.29 -4.40
N TYR A 151 -2.10 -1.41 -3.07
CA TYR A 151 -3.25 -1.42 -2.15
C TYR A 151 -3.98 -0.08 -2.17
N LEU A 152 -3.24 1.04 -2.13
CA LEU A 152 -3.82 2.39 -2.25
C LEU A 152 -4.58 2.57 -3.56
N THR A 153 -3.98 2.16 -4.68
CA THR A 153 -4.66 2.25 -5.98
C THR A 153 -5.87 1.33 -6.07
N THR A 154 -5.85 0.17 -5.38
CA THR A 154 -6.94 -0.80 -5.39
C THR A 154 -8.09 -0.33 -4.51
N ALA A 155 -7.79 0.25 -3.35
CA ALA A 155 -8.76 0.87 -2.45
C ALA A 155 -9.56 1.98 -3.16
N LEU A 156 -8.90 2.78 -4.00
CA LEU A 156 -9.54 3.81 -4.85
C LEU A 156 -10.38 3.24 -6.01
N ASN A 157 -10.63 1.93 -6.07
CA ASN A 157 -11.68 1.34 -6.92
C ASN A 157 -13.04 1.24 -6.21
N TYR A 158 -13.08 1.38 -4.88
CA TYR A 158 -14.27 1.18 -4.07
C TYR A 158 -14.82 2.53 -3.63
N ASN A 159 -16.00 2.90 -4.14
CA ASN A 159 -16.67 4.15 -3.76
C ASN A 159 -16.86 4.30 -2.24
N PRO A 160 -17.26 3.25 -1.47
CA PRO A 160 -17.36 3.37 -0.02
C PRO A 160 -16.06 3.84 0.64
N ILE A 161 -14.90 3.35 0.19
CA ILE A 161 -13.60 3.79 0.71
C ILE A 161 -13.28 5.23 0.30
N ILE A 162 -13.57 5.61 -0.94
CA ILE A 162 -13.34 6.98 -1.45
C ILE A 162 -14.15 7.98 -0.62
N GLU A 163 -15.45 7.73 -0.46
CA GLU A 163 -16.37 8.59 0.28
C GLU A 163 -16.02 8.62 1.77
N TRP A 164 -15.72 7.45 2.35
CA TRP A 164 -15.28 7.36 3.75
C TRP A 164 -14.00 8.16 3.99
N LEU A 165 -13.00 8.10 3.11
CA LEU A 165 -11.79 8.93 3.23
C LEU A 165 -12.08 10.44 3.07
N GLY A 166 -13.24 10.85 2.58
CA GLY A 166 -13.59 12.25 2.31
C GLY A 166 -13.08 12.74 0.96
N LEU A 167 -12.88 11.84 0.00
CA LEU A 167 -12.47 12.17 -1.38
C LEU A 167 -13.70 12.34 -2.26
N GLU A 168 -13.64 13.25 -3.24
CA GLU A 168 -14.75 13.45 -4.18
C GLU A 168 -14.78 12.36 -5.28
N SER A 169 -13.62 11.78 -5.59
CA SER A 169 -13.50 10.66 -6.52
C SER A 169 -12.15 9.97 -6.38
N GLY A 170 -11.97 8.82 -7.04
CA GLY A 170 -10.67 8.17 -7.13
C GLY A 170 -9.60 8.99 -7.88
N SER A 171 -9.94 10.12 -8.51
CA SER A 171 -9.00 11.03 -9.19
C SER A 171 -8.80 12.38 -8.47
N ASP A 172 -9.40 12.53 -7.29
CA ASP A 172 -9.27 13.72 -6.44
C ASP A 172 -7.92 13.73 -5.72
N HIS A 173 -6.87 14.15 -6.41
CA HIS A 173 -5.51 14.20 -5.85
C HIS A 173 -5.20 15.49 -5.10
N ASP A 174 -6.10 16.48 -5.14
CA ASP A 174 -6.01 17.69 -4.33
C ASP A 174 -6.55 17.43 -2.91
N MET A 175 -7.51 16.50 -2.79
CA MET A 175 -8.05 15.96 -1.54
C MET A 175 -8.50 17.05 -0.54
N PRO A 176 -9.33 18.03 -0.96
CA PRO A 176 -9.66 19.20 -0.14
C PRO A 176 -10.47 18.86 1.13
N LYS A 177 -11.19 17.74 1.12
CA LYS A 177 -12.06 17.27 2.21
C LYS A 177 -11.53 16.01 2.91
N LEU A 178 -10.26 15.67 2.69
CA LEU A 178 -9.64 14.48 3.25
C LEU A 178 -9.81 14.43 4.77
N ASN A 179 -10.30 13.31 5.27
CA ASN A 179 -10.37 13.04 6.69
C ASN A 179 -9.06 12.38 7.16
N GLU A 180 -8.25 13.14 7.90
CA GLU A 180 -6.93 12.69 8.39
C GLU A 180 -7.02 11.47 9.34
N GLU A 181 -8.03 11.42 10.21
CA GLU A 181 -8.20 10.28 11.12
C GLU A 181 -8.58 9.01 10.36
N ARG A 182 -9.46 9.11 9.37
CA ARG A 182 -9.81 7.98 8.52
C ARG A 182 -8.63 7.54 7.64
N LEU A 183 -7.81 8.48 7.18
CA LEU A 183 -6.55 8.15 6.50
C LEU A 183 -5.59 7.40 7.42
N ARG A 184 -5.44 7.85 8.67
CA ARG A 184 -4.63 7.17 9.69
C ARG A 184 -5.13 5.74 9.94
N LEU A 185 -6.44 5.55 10.10
CA LEU A 185 -7.05 4.23 10.25
C LEU A 185 -6.78 3.35 9.02
N ALA A 186 -6.96 3.88 7.81
CA ALA A 186 -6.69 3.16 6.58
C ALA A 186 -5.24 2.67 6.52
N PHE A 187 -4.26 3.53 6.84
CA PHE A 187 -2.85 3.14 6.89
C PHE A 187 -2.56 2.13 8.00
N SER A 188 -3.18 2.29 9.16
CA SER A 188 -3.08 1.32 10.26
C SER A 188 -3.57 -0.06 9.82
N TRP A 189 -4.73 -0.14 9.18
CA TRP A 189 -5.30 -1.43 8.78
C TRP A 189 -4.54 -2.08 7.63
N MET A 190 -4.10 -1.29 6.66
CA MET A 190 -3.43 -1.81 5.46
C MET A 190 -1.98 -2.20 5.70
N PHE A 191 -1.24 -1.48 6.56
CA PHE A 191 0.22 -1.55 6.59
C PHE A 191 0.85 -1.66 7.97
N ALA A 192 0.16 -1.31 9.07
CA ALA A 192 0.74 -1.49 10.40
C ALA A 192 0.73 -2.99 10.76
N LYS A 193 1.90 -3.52 11.09
CA LYS A 193 2.10 -4.93 11.42
C LYS A 193 2.01 -5.16 12.93
N ASP A 194 1.35 -6.25 13.32
CA ASP A 194 1.35 -6.75 14.69
C ASP A 194 2.68 -7.42 15.05
N GLN A 195 2.78 -7.97 16.27
CA GLN A 195 3.93 -8.73 16.75
C GLN A 195 4.27 -9.97 15.91
N ASN A 196 3.31 -10.46 15.11
CA ASN A 196 3.49 -11.61 14.21
C ASN A 196 3.77 -11.18 12.76
N GLY A 197 3.93 -9.88 12.50
CA GLY A 197 4.17 -9.33 11.16
C GLY A 197 2.93 -9.23 10.28
N ARG A 198 1.71 -9.33 10.83
CA ARG A 198 0.43 -9.33 10.10
C ARG A 198 -0.26 -7.98 10.20
N THR A 199 -0.95 -7.57 9.14
CA THR A 199 -1.80 -6.37 9.13
C THR A 199 -3.27 -6.76 9.31
N VAL A 200 -4.12 -5.80 9.71
CA VAL A 200 -5.57 -6.04 9.87
C VAL A 200 -6.22 -6.43 8.54
N LEU A 201 -5.84 -5.77 7.44
CA LEU A 201 -6.34 -6.09 6.10
C LEU A 201 -5.85 -7.47 5.64
N GLY A 202 -4.60 -7.84 5.98
CA GLY A 202 -3.94 -9.02 5.45
C GLY A 202 -3.56 -8.86 3.99
N GLU A 203 -4.47 -9.22 3.07
CA GLU A 203 -4.23 -9.22 1.62
C GLU A 203 -5.14 -8.24 0.87
N SER A 204 -4.72 -7.78 -0.32
CA SER A 204 -5.50 -6.84 -1.15
C SER A 204 -6.91 -7.30 -1.51
N ARG A 205 -7.19 -8.61 -1.48
CA ARG A 205 -8.51 -9.17 -1.79
C ARG A 205 -9.56 -8.75 -0.76
N ASN A 206 -9.15 -8.51 0.48
CA ASN A 206 -10.01 -8.10 1.58
C ASN A 206 -10.38 -6.61 1.52
N LEU A 207 -9.86 -5.85 0.54
CA LEU A 207 -10.29 -4.46 0.30
C LEU A 207 -11.77 -4.37 -0.07
N ARG A 208 -12.35 -5.44 -0.63
CA ARG A 208 -13.80 -5.52 -0.85
C ARG A 208 -14.56 -5.56 0.48
N GLU A 209 -14.11 -6.35 1.44
CA GLU A 209 -14.73 -6.45 2.76
C GLU A 209 -14.55 -5.14 3.53
N LEU A 210 -13.34 -4.56 3.47
CA LEU A 210 -13.08 -3.25 4.05
C LEU A 210 -14.01 -2.18 3.48
N ALA A 211 -14.30 -2.21 2.18
CA ALA A 211 -15.25 -1.30 1.56
C ALA A 211 -16.67 -1.44 2.15
N CYS A 212 -17.15 -2.66 2.38
CA CYS A 212 -18.43 -2.90 3.04
C CYS A 212 -18.40 -2.45 4.52
N ILE A 213 -17.28 -2.67 5.21
CA ILE A 213 -17.11 -2.27 6.62
C ILE A 213 -17.20 -0.76 6.78
N VAL A 214 -16.48 0.01 5.95
CA VAL A 214 -16.46 1.48 6.09
C VAL A 214 -17.76 2.17 5.67
N GLU A 215 -18.67 1.43 5.04
CA GLU A 215 -20.04 1.87 4.71
C GLU A 215 -20.98 1.82 5.93
N SER A 216 -20.66 0.97 6.93
CA SER A 216 -21.42 0.81 8.17
C SER A 216 -20.65 1.38 9.36
N GLU A 217 -21.24 2.34 10.08
CA GLU A 217 -20.62 2.93 11.27
C GLU A 217 -20.38 1.86 12.36
N ASP A 218 -21.34 0.96 12.56
CA ASP A 218 -21.23 -0.15 13.52
C ASP A 218 -20.08 -1.09 13.16
N ALA A 219 -20.00 -1.54 11.89
CA ALA A 219 -18.93 -2.41 11.42
C ALA A 219 -17.55 -1.73 11.53
N THR A 220 -17.49 -0.44 11.19
CA THR A 220 -16.28 0.37 11.34
C THR A 220 -15.82 0.41 12.79
N GLN A 221 -16.75 0.62 13.73
CA GLN A 221 -16.44 0.65 15.16
C GLN A 221 -15.93 -0.70 15.65
N VAL A 222 -16.57 -1.81 15.24
CA VAL A 222 -16.08 -3.17 15.53
C VAL A 222 -14.65 -3.37 15.02
N LEU A 223 -14.32 -2.87 13.82
CA LEU A 223 -12.95 -2.99 13.28
C LEU A 223 -11.94 -2.15 14.08
N ILE A 224 -12.34 -0.96 14.54
CA ILE A 224 -11.51 -0.11 15.41
C ILE A 224 -11.21 -0.81 16.74
N ASP A 225 -12.21 -1.43 17.35
CA ASP A 225 -12.09 -2.02 18.68
C ASP A 225 -11.38 -3.37 18.67
N THR A 226 -11.61 -4.20 17.66
CA THR A 226 -11.13 -5.59 17.61
C THR A 226 -9.88 -5.78 16.77
N GLY A 227 -9.67 -4.92 15.76
CA GLY A 227 -8.65 -5.12 14.73
C GLY A 227 -8.86 -6.40 13.89
N ARG A 228 -10.07 -6.96 13.85
CA ARG A 228 -10.40 -8.19 13.11
C ARG A 228 -11.38 -7.92 11.98
N ILE A 229 -10.90 -8.03 10.74
CA ILE A 229 -11.68 -7.73 9.53
C ILE A 229 -12.86 -8.69 9.35
N ASP A 230 -12.66 -9.98 9.59
CA ASP A 230 -13.72 -11.00 9.48
C ASP A 230 -14.87 -10.73 10.48
N GLU A 231 -14.53 -10.29 11.70
CA GLU A 231 -15.48 -9.98 12.75
C GLU A 231 -16.28 -8.72 12.40
N ALA A 232 -15.60 -7.65 11.97
CA ALA A 232 -16.24 -6.42 11.52
C ALA A 232 -17.13 -6.62 10.28
N PHE A 233 -16.71 -7.46 9.33
CA PHE A 233 -17.47 -7.72 8.12
C PHE A 233 -18.85 -8.34 8.39
N LEU A 234 -19.01 -9.09 9.48
CA LEU A 234 -20.33 -9.62 9.85
C LEU A 234 -21.36 -8.50 10.04
N TYR A 235 -20.95 -7.31 10.50
CA TYR A 235 -21.81 -6.18 10.83
C TYR A 235 -22.15 -5.26 9.63
N THR A 236 -21.79 -5.62 8.40
CA THR A 236 -22.01 -4.77 7.20
C THR A 236 -23.44 -4.78 6.70
N ASP A 237 -24.14 -5.92 6.78
CA ASP A 237 -25.55 -6.06 6.38
C ASP A 237 -26.53 -5.61 7.49
N GLY A 238 -26.00 -4.95 8.52
CA GLY A 238 -26.70 -4.54 9.73
C GLY A 238 -26.63 -5.58 10.85
N PRO A 239 -26.76 -5.16 12.13
CA PRO A 239 -26.61 -6.05 13.29
C PRO A 239 -27.54 -7.26 13.28
N GLN A 240 -28.74 -7.12 12.69
CA GLN A 240 -29.72 -8.20 12.63
C GLN A 240 -29.30 -9.33 11.67
N ALA A 241 -28.86 -8.99 10.47
CA ALA A 241 -28.41 -9.98 9.48
C ALA A 241 -27.09 -10.63 9.93
N ALA A 242 -26.20 -9.86 10.56
CA ALA A 242 -24.97 -10.31 11.20
C ALA A 242 -25.25 -11.38 12.26
N LEU A 243 -26.12 -11.03 13.22
CA LEU A 243 -26.52 -11.91 14.32
C LEU A 243 -27.19 -13.17 13.77
N GLN A 244 -28.08 -13.02 12.79
CA GLN A 244 -28.76 -14.15 12.17
C GLN A 244 -27.76 -15.13 11.52
N ARG A 245 -26.82 -14.65 10.70
CA ARG A 245 -25.78 -15.53 10.11
C ARG A 245 -24.90 -16.19 11.16
N ALA A 246 -24.46 -15.45 12.17
CA ALA A 246 -23.65 -16.01 13.25
C ALA A 246 -24.40 -17.11 14.02
N MET A 247 -25.71 -16.92 14.26
CA MET A 247 -26.58 -17.93 14.87
C MET A 247 -26.85 -19.13 13.94
N GLU A 248 -26.92 -18.93 12.62
CA GLU A 248 -27.06 -19.99 11.62
C GLU A 248 -25.77 -20.84 11.48
N ASP A 249 -24.60 -20.21 11.61
CA ASP A 249 -23.29 -20.86 11.48
C ASP A 249 -22.86 -21.61 12.75
N ALA A 250 -23.20 -21.12 13.94
CA ALA A 250 -22.78 -21.74 15.22
C ALA A 250 -23.15 -23.24 15.35
N PRO A 251 -24.36 -23.69 14.96
CA PRO A 251 -24.73 -25.11 14.95
C PRO A 251 -23.78 -25.98 14.11
N SER A 252 -23.23 -25.46 13.00
CA SER A 252 -22.32 -26.23 12.13
C SER A 252 -21.02 -26.61 12.86
N LYS A 253 -20.49 -25.69 13.67
CA LYS A 253 -19.28 -25.89 14.48
C LYS A 253 -19.56 -26.85 15.64
N LEU A 254 -20.70 -26.71 16.30
CA LEU A 254 -21.14 -27.64 17.36
C LEU A 254 -21.32 -29.06 16.82
N LEU A 255 -21.92 -29.21 15.62
CA LEU A 255 -22.07 -30.50 14.96
C LEU A 255 -20.71 -31.11 14.59
N THR A 256 -19.77 -30.29 14.14
CA THR A 256 -18.40 -30.73 13.84
C THR A 256 -17.72 -31.27 15.10
N ILE A 257 -17.78 -30.53 16.21
CA ILE A 257 -17.26 -30.96 17.51
C ILE A 257 -17.92 -32.28 17.94
N TRP A 258 -19.25 -32.36 17.86
CA TRP A 258 -20.01 -33.56 18.21
C TRP A 258 -19.58 -34.79 17.41
N ASN A 259 -19.35 -34.64 16.11
CA ASN A 259 -18.91 -35.73 15.24
C ASN A 259 -17.47 -36.19 15.51
N MET A 260 -16.63 -35.31 16.05
CA MET A 260 -15.25 -35.63 16.43
C MET A 260 -15.18 -36.35 17.77
N LEU A 261 -16.03 -36.00 18.75
CA LEU A 261 -15.98 -36.53 20.12
C LEU A 261 -15.91 -38.08 20.21
N PRO A 262 -16.72 -38.88 19.47
CA PRO A 262 -16.65 -40.33 19.55
C PRO A 262 -15.32 -40.93 19.09
N LYS A 263 -14.60 -40.20 18.21
CA LYS A 263 -13.37 -40.65 17.55
C LYS A 263 -12.10 -40.11 18.22
N THR A 264 -12.24 -39.18 19.16
CA THR A 264 -11.10 -38.50 19.81
C THR A 264 -10.90 -39.03 21.23
N ARG A 265 -9.76 -39.69 21.48
CA ARG A 265 -9.33 -40.16 22.80
C ARG A 265 -7.82 -39.89 23.02
N PRO A 266 -7.38 -39.55 24.25
CA PRO A 266 -8.20 -39.28 25.44
C PRO A 266 -8.88 -37.91 25.38
N LEU A 267 -9.98 -37.75 26.12
CA LEU A 267 -10.54 -36.42 26.41
C LEU A 267 -9.87 -35.86 27.66
N THR A 268 -9.55 -34.57 27.67
CA THR A 268 -8.86 -33.88 28.75
C THR A 268 -9.85 -33.05 29.58
N GLU A 269 -9.43 -32.62 30.77
CA GLU A 269 -10.19 -31.66 31.59
C GLU A 269 -10.41 -30.33 30.85
N GLU A 270 -9.45 -29.91 30.03
CA GLU A 270 -9.57 -28.71 29.18
C GLU A 270 -10.74 -28.82 28.20
N HIS A 271 -10.93 -29.98 27.54
CA HIS A 271 -12.12 -30.20 26.70
C HIS A 271 -13.42 -30.07 27.50
N GLY A 272 -13.44 -30.55 28.76
CA GLY A 272 -14.59 -30.42 29.65
C GLY A 272 -14.90 -28.96 30.02
N SER A 273 -13.86 -28.18 30.34
CA SER A 273 -13.98 -26.75 30.64
C SER A 273 -14.50 -25.97 29.43
N MET A 274 -13.97 -26.24 28.23
CA MET A 274 -14.44 -25.58 27.00
C MET A 274 -15.90 -25.93 26.70
N ALA A 275 -16.31 -27.19 26.93
CA ALA A 275 -17.71 -27.60 26.76
C ALA A 275 -18.65 -26.89 27.74
N GLN A 276 -18.23 -26.68 28.99
CA GLN A 276 -19.01 -25.93 29.97
C GLN A 276 -19.17 -24.46 29.57
N THR A 277 -18.11 -23.81 29.12
CA THR A 277 -18.18 -22.42 28.63
C THR A 277 -19.15 -22.30 27.45
N LEU A 278 -19.04 -23.19 26.46
CA LEU A 278 -19.97 -23.22 25.31
C LEU A 278 -21.43 -23.35 25.74
N PHE A 279 -21.70 -24.14 26.79
CA PHE A 279 -23.05 -24.30 27.34
C PHE A 279 -23.57 -23.03 28.01
N GLU A 280 -22.76 -22.39 28.86
CA GLU A 280 -23.15 -21.13 29.54
C GLU A 280 -23.37 -20.01 28.52
N ASP A 281 -22.46 -19.83 27.56
CA ASP A 281 -22.60 -18.81 26.51
C ASP A 281 -23.90 -18.99 25.71
N ALA A 282 -24.21 -20.22 25.29
CA ALA A 282 -25.45 -20.54 24.59
C ALA A 282 -26.69 -20.27 25.45
N LYS A 283 -26.61 -20.54 26.77
CA LYS A 283 -27.69 -20.28 27.72
C LYS A 283 -27.94 -18.77 27.88
N ASP A 284 -26.86 -17.99 28.01
CA ASP A 284 -26.92 -16.55 28.24
C ASP A 284 -27.42 -15.82 27.00
N ILE A 285 -26.96 -16.19 25.80
CA ILE A 285 -27.48 -15.69 24.53
C ILE A 285 -29.00 -15.89 24.44
N ARG A 286 -29.48 -17.11 24.75
CA ARG A 286 -30.92 -17.42 24.71
C ARG A 286 -31.70 -16.58 25.72
N ASN A 287 -31.19 -16.43 26.94
CA ASN A 287 -31.88 -15.70 28.00
C ASN A 287 -31.96 -14.21 27.67
N TYR A 288 -30.87 -13.61 27.18
CA TYR A 288 -30.84 -12.22 26.73
C TYR A 288 -31.86 -11.94 25.61
N ILE A 289 -31.93 -12.83 24.61
CA ILE A 289 -32.91 -12.70 23.51
C ILE A 289 -34.34 -12.76 24.05
N ARG A 290 -34.66 -13.69 24.97
CA ARG A 290 -35.99 -13.80 25.56
C ARG A 290 -36.37 -12.54 26.35
N GLU A 291 -35.47 -12.07 27.21
CA GLU A 291 -35.67 -10.87 28.00
C GLU A 291 -35.99 -9.66 27.11
N LYS A 292 -35.26 -9.48 26.01
CA LYS A 292 -35.49 -8.36 25.09
C LYS A 292 -36.70 -8.52 24.18
N MET A 293 -37.15 -9.75 23.92
CA MET A 293 -38.39 -10.00 23.17
C MET A 293 -39.65 -9.83 24.03
N ASP A 294 -39.55 -10.02 25.35
CA ASP A 294 -40.67 -9.85 26.28
C ASP A 294 -40.90 -8.36 26.66
N GLU A 295 -39.95 -7.48 26.36
CA GLU A 295 -39.99 -6.03 26.63
C GLU A 295 -40.59 -5.18 25.48
N GLY A 296 -40.83 -5.77 24.30
CA GLY A 296 -41.34 -5.09 23.09
C GLY A 296 -42.73 -5.52 22.67
#